data_AF-F8QAY1-F1
#
_entry.id   AF-F8QAY1-F1
#
_cell.length_a   1.000
_cell.length_b   1.000
_cell.length_c   1.000
_cell.angle_alpha   90.00
_cell.angle_beta   90.00
_cell.angle_gamma   90.00
#
_symmetry.space_group_name_H-M   'P 1'
#
loop_
_entity.id
_entity.type
_entity.pdbx_description
1 polymer ?
#
loop_
_entity_poly.entity_id
_entity_poly.type
_entity_poly.pdbx_seq_one_letter_code
_entity_poly.pdbx_strand_id
1 'polypeptide(L)'
;MSVIYNYVSADDVLDAHMIEMSSFPFDEAASLEKFRSRQAQAPDLFLGAYLGEPATSSLTLIGYVCSTLSPSLTLTHSSMFTHVPNSSSVCVHAVAILPPYRRKCIASNLMREYISRLESACAEGSVSYKQVLLLSHEDLRSFYKSVGFEFIGKSDVQHGLLPWYEMCKVLDPELDVMNRTVNEKTLSLSGK
;
A
#
# COMPACT_ATOMS: atom_id res chain seq x y z
N MET A 1 -7.57 25.54 1.38
CA MET A 1 -7.57 24.13 0.91
C MET A 1 -7.04 23.19 1.98
N SER A 2 -7.86 22.25 2.41
CA SER A 2 -7.49 21.15 3.33
C SER A 2 -7.33 19.85 2.54
N VAL A 3 -6.49 18.93 3.05
CA VAL A 3 -6.40 17.57 2.50
C VAL A 3 -7.48 16.71 3.15
N ILE A 4 -8.26 16.02 2.33
CA ILE A 4 -9.32 15.08 2.71
C ILE A 4 -8.95 13.71 2.15
N TYR A 5 -9.25 12.64 2.88
CA TYR A 5 -8.99 11.27 2.43
C TYR A 5 -10.30 10.56 2.12
N ASN A 6 -10.46 10.10 0.88
CA ASN A 6 -11.66 9.42 0.40
C ASN A 6 -11.27 8.27 -0.51
N TYR A 7 -12.17 7.30 -0.70
CA TYR A 7 -11.93 6.22 -1.65
C TYR A 7 -11.82 6.77 -3.07
N VAL A 8 -10.89 6.23 -3.86
CA VAL A 8 -10.75 6.58 -5.28
C VAL A 8 -11.89 5.92 -6.04
N SER A 9 -12.79 6.74 -6.56
CA SER A 9 -13.92 6.28 -7.37
C SER A 9 -13.44 5.76 -8.74
N ALA A 10 -14.31 5.07 -9.47
CA ALA A 10 -14.01 4.62 -10.83
C ALA A 10 -13.72 5.80 -11.78
N ASP A 11 -14.35 6.95 -11.52
CA ASP A 11 -14.19 8.18 -12.31
C ASP A 11 -12.81 8.83 -12.06
N ASP A 12 -12.27 8.70 -10.84
CA ASP A 12 -10.96 9.24 -10.45
C ASP A 12 -9.78 8.35 -10.85
N VAL A 13 -10.02 7.16 -11.42
CA VAL A 13 -8.95 6.21 -11.80
C VAL A 13 -8.01 6.83 -12.85
N LEU A 14 -8.54 7.64 -13.76
CA LEU A 14 -7.74 8.34 -14.75
C LEU A 14 -6.78 9.32 -14.07
N ASP A 15 -7.26 10.07 -13.09
CA ASP A 15 -6.44 11.00 -12.32
C ASP A 15 -5.36 10.25 -11.53
N ALA A 16 -5.71 9.15 -10.86
CA ALA A 16 -4.75 8.32 -10.14
C ALA A 16 -3.63 7.80 -11.07
N HIS A 17 -3.99 7.33 -12.27
CA HIS A 17 -3.01 6.89 -13.26
C HIS A 17 -2.14 8.03 -13.80
N MET A 18 -2.67 9.26 -13.96
CA MET A 18 -1.82 10.41 -14.31
C MET A 18 -0.79 10.72 -13.22
N ILE A 19 -1.18 10.58 -11.95
CA ILE A 19 -0.27 10.73 -10.82
C ILE A 19 0.81 9.64 -10.84
N GLU A 20 0.45 8.38 -11.12
CA GLU A 20 1.40 7.25 -11.32
C GLU A 20 2.45 7.61 -12.37
N MET A 21 2.03 8.00 -13.58
CA MET A 21 2.92 8.34 -14.69
C MET A 21 3.88 9.50 -14.37
N SER A 22 3.46 10.43 -13.50
CA SER A 22 4.32 11.53 -13.05
C SER A 22 5.27 11.15 -11.90
N SER A 23 5.05 9.97 -11.29
CA SER A 23 5.72 9.56 -10.06
C SER A 23 6.68 8.40 -10.22
N PHE A 24 6.48 7.55 -11.22
CA PHE A 24 7.28 6.36 -11.49
C PHE A 24 7.93 6.41 -12.88
N PRO A 25 9.11 5.81 -13.05
CA PRO A 25 9.66 5.49 -14.37
C PRO A 25 8.68 4.66 -15.21
N PHE A 26 8.73 4.81 -16.53
CA PHE A 26 7.79 4.15 -17.44
C PHE A 26 7.79 2.61 -17.32
N ASP A 27 8.94 2.01 -16.99
CA ASP A 27 9.11 0.57 -16.83
C ASP A 27 8.64 0.02 -15.47
N GLU A 28 8.47 0.88 -14.47
CA GLU A 28 7.93 0.52 -13.15
C GLU A 28 6.43 0.83 -13.03
N ALA A 29 5.98 1.86 -13.74
CA ALA A 29 4.63 2.36 -13.63
C ALA A 29 3.58 1.36 -14.19
N ALA A 30 2.48 1.17 -13.46
CA ALA A 30 1.41 0.30 -13.90
C ALA A 30 0.54 0.95 -14.98
N SER A 31 0.06 0.13 -15.93
CA SER A 31 -0.83 0.59 -16.99
C SER A 31 -2.21 1.00 -16.45
N LEU A 32 -2.90 1.87 -17.20
CA LEU A 32 -4.27 2.28 -16.90
C LEU A 32 -5.23 1.09 -16.80
N GLU A 33 -5.03 0.05 -17.61
CA GLU A 33 -5.81 -1.18 -17.55
C GLU A 33 -5.68 -1.88 -16.20
N LYS A 34 -4.46 -1.98 -15.66
CA LYS A 34 -4.24 -2.53 -14.32
C LYS A 34 -4.91 -1.68 -13.24
N PHE A 35 -4.85 -0.35 -13.36
CA PHE A 35 -5.54 0.56 -12.44
C PHE A 35 -7.05 0.34 -12.43
N ARG A 36 -7.68 0.31 -13.61
CA ARG A 36 -9.12 0.03 -13.76
C ARG A 36 -9.50 -1.34 -13.21
N SER A 37 -8.72 -2.36 -13.54
CA SER A 37 -8.94 -3.73 -13.08
C SER A 37 -8.87 -3.82 -11.55
N ARG A 38 -7.83 -3.24 -10.94
CA ARG A 38 -7.63 -3.25 -9.49
C ARG A 38 -8.73 -2.47 -8.76
N GLN A 39 -9.10 -1.29 -9.26
CA GLN A 39 -10.17 -0.47 -8.66
C GLN A 39 -11.52 -1.18 -8.76
N ALA A 40 -11.83 -1.82 -9.88
CA ALA A 40 -13.07 -2.58 -10.03
C ALA A 40 -13.15 -3.82 -9.14
N GLN A 41 -12.01 -4.48 -8.87
CA GLN A 41 -11.94 -5.68 -8.04
C GLN A 41 -11.86 -5.37 -6.53
N ALA A 42 -11.25 -4.25 -6.15
CA ALA A 42 -11.00 -3.88 -4.77
C ALA A 42 -11.16 -2.36 -4.52
N PRO A 43 -12.36 -1.79 -4.73
CA PRO A 43 -12.59 -0.36 -4.61
C PRO A 43 -12.30 0.17 -3.19
N ASP A 44 -12.59 -0.63 -2.16
CA ASP A 44 -12.36 -0.27 -0.76
C ASP A 44 -10.87 -0.30 -0.37
N LEU A 45 -10.00 -0.80 -1.25
CA LEU A 45 -8.55 -0.80 -1.09
C LEU A 45 -7.85 0.29 -1.91
N PHE A 46 -8.62 1.23 -2.46
CA PHE A 46 -8.13 2.40 -3.18
C PHE A 46 -8.45 3.66 -2.38
N LEU A 47 -7.44 4.29 -1.79
CA LEU A 47 -7.61 5.52 -1.01
C LEU A 47 -6.86 6.68 -1.65
N GLY A 48 -7.54 7.81 -1.81
CA GLY A 48 -7.02 9.04 -2.37
C GLY A 48 -6.83 10.13 -1.31
N ALA A 49 -5.83 10.97 -1.52
CA ALA A 49 -5.68 12.27 -0.87
C ALA A 49 -6.19 13.35 -1.83
N TYR A 50 -7.22 14.07 -1.41
CA TYR A 50 -7.89 15.09 -2.21
C TYR A 50 -7.66 16.47 -1.61
N LEU A 51 -7.38 17.45 -2.46
CA LEU A 51 -7.48 18.86 -2.08
C LEU A 51 -8.88 19.37 -2.38
N GLY A 52 -9.47 20.03 -1.40
CA GLY A 52 -10.76 20.68 -1.57
C GLY A 52 -10.91 21.90 -0.68
N GLU A 53 -11.93 22.68 -0.99
CA GLU A 53 -12.52 23.63 -0.07
C GLU A 53 -13.92 23.15 0.31
N PRO A 54 -14.30 23.23 1.59
CA PRO A 54 -15.64 22.82 2.02
C PRO A 54 -16.78 23.51 1.27
N ALA A 55 -16.51 24.68 0.67
CA ALA A 55 -17.49 25.53 0.01
C ALA A 55 -17.73 25.21 -1.48
N THR A 56 -16.81 24.53 -2.17
CA THR A 56 -16.86 24.45 -3.65
C THR A 56 -17.24 23.08 -4.19
N SER A 57 -17.39 22.05 -3.34
CA SER A 57 -17.63 20.64 -3.70
C SER A 57 -16.66 20.05 -4.74
N SER A 58 -15.65 20.80 -5.17
CA SER A 58 -14.61 20.37 -6.10
C SER A 58 -13.46 19.79 -5.29
N LEU A 59 -13.25 18.48 -5.48
CA LEU A 59 -12.10 17.77 -4.93
C LEU A 59 -11.14 17.46 -6.07
N THR A 60 -9.86 17.69 -5.85
CA THR A 60 -8.78 17.34 -6.79
C THR A 60 -7.93 16.25 -6.17
N LEU A 61 -7.83 15.10 -6.82
CA LEU A 61 -6.94 14.03 -6.38
C LEU A 61 -5.48 14.49 -6.53
N ILE A 62 -4.72 14.43 -5.44
CA ILE A 62 -3.29 14.80 -5.41
C ILE A 62 -2.36 13.67 -5.00
N GLY A 63 -2.92 12.52 -4.64
CA GLY A 63 -2.19 11.31 -4.38
C GLY A 63 -3.10 10.14 -4.06
N TYR A 64 -2.59 8.93 -4.14
CA TYR A 64 -3.36 7.71 -3.86
C TYR A 64 -2.47 6.60 -3.29
N VAL A 65 -3.14 5.60 -2.74
CA VAL A 65 -2.64 4.25 -2.50
C VAL A 65 -3.63 3.27 -3.12
N CYS A 66 -3.12 2.23 -3.77
CA CYS A 66 -3.94 1.17 -4.32
C CYS A 66 -3.41 -0.22 -3.98
N SER A 67 -4.32 -1.13 -3.64
CA SER A 67 -3.97 -2.49 -3.20
C SER A 67 -4.95 -3.53 -3.73
N THR A 68 -4.55 -4.80 -3.69
CA THR A 68 -5.44 -5.96 -3.84
C THR A 68 -5.22 -6.94 -2.69
N LEU A 69 -5.94 -8.06 -2.72
CA LEU A 69 -5.82 -9.11 -1.71
C LEU A 69 -5.12 -10.34 -2.27
N SER A 70 -4.36 -11.02 -1.41
CA SER A 70 -3.73 -12.31 -1.70
C SER A 70 -3.71 -13.19 -0.45
N PRO A 71 -3.80 -14.53 -0.58
CA PRO A 71 -3.59 -15.43 0.54
C PRO A 71 -2.11 -15.59 0.91
N SER A 72 -1.20 -15.12 0.06
CA SER A 72 0.24 -15.23 0.29
C SER A 72 0.69 -14.38 1.49
N LEU A 73 1.63 -14.90 2.28
CA LEU A 73 2.22 -14.17 3.41
C LEU A 73 3.37 -13.24 3.00
N THR A 74 3.83 -13.34 1.76
CA THR A 74 4.87 -12.51 1.13
C THR A 74 4.43 -12.10 -0.28
N LEU A 75 4.98 -11.03 -0.84
CA LEU A 75 4.69 -10.62 -2.20
C LEU A 75 5.42 -11.54 -3.19
N THR A 76 4.62 -12.15 -4.05
CA THR A 76 5.05 -12.98 -5.17
C THR A 76 4.63 -12.34 -6.47
N HIS A 77 5.15 -12.82 -7.60
CA HIS A 77 4.67 -12.37 -8.90
C HIS A 77 3.15 -12.57 -9.04
N SER A 78 2.60 -13.67 -8.52
CA SER A 78 1.15 -13.92 -8.57
C SER A 78 0.35 -12.89 -7.76
N SER A 79 0.79 -12.56 -6.54
CA SER A 79 0.07 -11.61 -5.67
C SER A 79 0.11 -10.17 -6.19
N MET A 80 1.14 -9.80 -6.96
CA MET A 80 1.23 -8.47 -7.59
C MET A 80 0.34 -8.30 -8.83
N PHE A 81 -0.26 -9.40 -9.32
CA PHE A 81 -1.08 -9.41 -10.53
C PHE A 81 -2.51 -9.91 -10.30
N THR A 82 -2.74 -10.79 -9.32
CA THR A 82 -4.02 -11.46 -9.10
C THR A 82 -4.64 -11.03 -7.79
N HIS A 83 -5.83 -10.44 -7.84
CA HIS A 83 -6.66 -10.24 -6.67
C HIS A 83 -7.38 -11.55 -6.30
N VAL A 84 -7.29 -11.95 -5.05
CA VAL A 84 -8.04 -13.08 -4.49
C VAL A 84 -8.97 -12.53 -3.40
N PRO A 85 -10.29 -12.42 -3.65
CA PRO A 85 -11.24 -11.88 -2.68
C PRO A 85 -11.20 -12.63 -1.35
N ASN A 86 -11.56 -11.96 -0.25
CA ASN A 86 -11.61 -12.53 1.10
C ASN A 86 -10.27 -13.10 1.61
N SER A 87 -9.14 -12.66 1.06
CA SER A 87 -7.82 -13.07 1.55
C SER A 87 -7.28 -12.14 2.64
N SER A 88 -6.29 -12.61 3.38
CA SER A 88 -5.78 -11.94 4.59
C SER A 88 -4.68 -10.92 4.36
N SER A 89 -3.93 -10.97 3.26
CA SER A 89 -2.84 -10.02 2.99
C SER A 89 -3.30 -8.91 2.05
N VAL A 90 -3.14 -7.66 2.47
CA VAL A 90 -3.32 -6.48 1.63
C VAL A 90 -2.01 -6.20 0.89
N CYS A 91 -2.01 -6.39 -0.43
CA CYS A 91 -0.85 -6.17 -1.29
C CYS A 91 -0.91 -4.78 -1.91
N VAL A 92 -0.14 -3.83 -1.36
CA VAL A 92 -0.04 -2.47 -1.90
C VAL A 92 0.76 -2.49 -3.19
N HIS A 93 0.14 -2.03 -4.27
CA HIS A 93 0.76 -1.95 -5.59
C HIS A 93 1.50 -0.65 -5.82
N ALA A 94 0.95 0.47 -5.33
CA ALA A 94 1.56 1.78 -5.50
C ALA A 94 1.08 2.76 -4.43
N VAL A 95 1.97 3.69 -4.08
CA VAL A 95 1.68 4.88 -3.27
C VAL A 95 2.33 6.07 -3.96
N ALA A 96 1.55 7.05 -4.38
CA ALA A 96 2.09 8.20 -5.09
C ALA A 96 1.42 9.51 -4.65
N ILE A 97 2.23 10.55 -4.54
CA ILE A 97 1.79 11.93 -4.34
C ILE A 97 2.35 12.76 -5.49
N LEU A 98 1.52 13.63 -6.07
CA LEU A 98 1.94 14.58 -7.10
C LEU A 98 3.16 15.39 -6.65
N PRO A 99 4.18 15.60 -7.52
CA PRO A 99 5.43 16.28 -7.14
C PRO A 99 5.28 17.61 -6.37
N PRO A 100 4.37 18.54 -6.74
CA PRO A 100 4.18 19.81 -6.02
C PRO A 100 3.66 19.67 -4.57
N TYR A 101 3.17 18.49 -4.21
CA TYR A 101 2.55 18.20 -2.91
C TYR A 101 3.41 17.28 -2.04
N ARG A 102 4.58 16.84 -2.54
CA ARG A 102 5.54 16.04 -1.77
C ARG A 102 6.19 16.88 -0.66
N ARG A 103 6.80 16.19 0.31
CA ARG A 103 7.49 16.78 1.48
C ARG A 103 6.59 17.65 2.40
N LYS A 104 5.27 17.50 2.28
CA LYS A 104 4.25 18.16 3.12
C LYS A 104 3.52 17.18 4.04
N CYS A 105 4.16 16.05 4.38
CA CYS A 105 3.60 14.94 5.19
C CYS A 105 2.35 14.24 4.62
N ILE A 106 1.91 14.57 3.40
CA ILE A 106 0.68 14.03 2.79
C ILE A 106 0.77 12.51 2.61
N ALA A 107 1.88 11.98 2.09
CA ALA A 107 2.06 10.53 1.94
C ALA A 107 1.98 9.79 3.29
N SER A 108 2.61 10.33 4.33
CA SER A 108 2.58 9.72 5.66
C SER A 108 1.17 9.74 6.25
N ASN A 109 0.45 10.84 6.08
CA ASN A 109 -0.92 10.96 6.58
C ASN A 109 -1.89 10.06 5.79
N LEU A 110 -1.74 9.98 4.47
CA LEU A 110 -2.48 9.05 3.61
C LEU A 110 -2.27 7.60 4.04
N MET A 111 -1.02 7.19 4.29
CA MET A 111 -0.74 5.82 4.72
C MET A 111 -1.28 5.51 6.12
N ARG A 112 -1.19 6.47 7.06
CA ARG A 112 -1.78 6.29 8.41
C ARG A 112 -3.30 6.17 8.34
N GLU A 113 -3.95 7.02 7.56
CA GLU A 113 -5.39 6.94 7.32
C GLU A 113 -5.77 5.60 6.68
N TYR A 114 -5.03 5.19 5.65
CA TYR A 114 -5.25 3.92 4.96
C TYR A 114 -5.19 2.74 5.93
N ILE A 115 -4.11 2.65 6.70
CA ILE A 115 -3.94 1.65 7.75
C ILE A 115 -5.09 1.69 8.76
N SER A 116 -5.44 2.88 9.26
CA SER A 116 -6.49 3.03 10.27
C SER A 116 -7.83 2.49 9.74
N ARG A 117 -8.16 2.73 8.46
CA ARG A 117 -9.38 2.18 7.85
C ARG A 117 -9.36 0.67 7.75
N LEU A 118 -8.21 0.08 7.41
CA LEU A 118 -8.06 -1.38 7.38
C LEU A 118 -8.23 -1.98 8.78
N GLU A 119 -7.62 -1.37 9.79
CA GLU A 119 -7.74 -1.78 11.20
C GLU A 119 -9.20 -1.66 11.70
N SER A 120 -9.87 -0.55 11.38
CA SER A 120 -11.30 -0.35 11.70
C SER A 120 -12.20 -1.39 11.01
N ALA A 121 -11.99 -1.66 9.73
CA ALA A 121 -12.78 -2.67 9.00
C ALA A 121 -12.60 -4.09 9.59
N CYS A 122 -11.41 -4.40 10.11
CA CYS A 122 -11.15 -5.64 10.84
C CYS A 122 -11.88 -5.65 12.20
N ALA A 123 -11.81 -4.56 12.96
CA ALA A 123 -12.46 -4.44 14.26
C ALA A 123 -14.00 -4.53 14.17
N GLU A 124 -14.58 -4.04 13.07
CA GLU A 124 -16.01 -4.16 12.76
C GLU A 124 -16.41 -5.58 12.31
N GLY A 125 -15.45 -6.45 12.03
CA GLY A 125 -15.69 -7.83 11.57
C GLY A 125 -16.09 -7.94 10.10
N SER A 126 -16.01 -6.86 9.33
CA SER A 126 -16.32 -6.85 7.89
C SER A 126 -15.29 -7.63 7.07
N VAL A 127 -14.04 -7.65 7.54
CA VAL A 127 -12.88 -8.28 6.90
C VAL A 127 -11.94 -8.85 7.95
N SER A 128 -11.00 -9.71 7.55
CA SER A 128 -9.98 -10.29 8.44
C SER A 128 -8.60 -10.14 7.82
N TYR A 129 -8.16 -8.89 7.67
CA TYR A 129 -6.82 -8.60 7.18
C TYR A 129 -5.80 -8.84 8.28
N LYS A 130 -4.76 -9.59 7.96
CA LYS A 130 -3.69 -9.93 8.91
C LYS A 130 -2.48 -9.04 8.79
N GLN A 131 -2.22 -8.53 7.59
CA GLN A 131 -1.04 -7.73 7.31
C GLN A 131 -1.20 -6.91 6.02
N VAL A 132 -0.38 -5.87 5.92
CA VAL A 132 -0.19 -5.04 4.73
C VAL A 132 1.23 -5.25 4.24
N LEU A 133 1.37 -5.63 2.97
CA LEU A 133 2.65 -5.88 2.31
C LEU A 133 2.86 -4.85 1.20
N LEU A 134 4.10 -4.37 1.06
CA LEU A 134 4.50 -3.51 -0.04
C LEU A 134 5.94 -3.78 -0.47
N LEU A 135 6.25 -3.41 -1.70
CA LEU A 135 7.61 -3.32 -2.20
C LEU A 135 8.07 -1.85 -2.12
N SER A 136 9.32 -1.65 -1.70
CA SER A 136 9.94 -0.33 -1.67
C SER A 136 11.38 -0.38 -2.17
N HIS A 137 11.82 0.74 -2.75
CA HIS A 137 13.24 1.01 -2.95
C HIS A 137 13.92 1.29 -1.60
N GLU A 138 15.22 1.00 -1.53
CA GLU A 138 16.04 1.08 -0.30
C GLU A 138 15.94 2.44 0.42
N ASP A 139 15.85 3.52 -0.35
CA ASP A 139 15.80 4.91 0.11
C ASP A 139 14.46 5.30 0.74
N LEU A 140 13.38 4.57 0.41
CA LEU A 140 12.04 4.80 0.96
C LEU A 140 11.75 3.98 2.23
N ARG A 141 12.64 3.08 2.65
CA ARG A 141 12.43 2.25 3.85
C ARG A 141 12.21 3.08 5.12
N SER A 142 12.96 4.16 5.31
CA SER A 142 12.81 5.05 6.46
C SER A 142 11.43 5.72 6.49
N PHE A 143 10.87 6.02 5.31
CA PHE A 143 9.51 6.55 5.21
C PHE A 143 8.48 5.51 5.67
N TYR A 144 8.55 4.28 5.16
CA TYR A 144 7.59 3.24 5.53
C TYR A 144 7.72 2.80 7.00
N LYS A 145 8.94 2.78 7.56
CA LYS A 145 9.16 2.61 9.01
C LYS A 145 8.45 3.67 9.84
N SER A 146 8.45 4.93 9.39
CA SER A 146 7.78 6.02 10.10
C SER A 146 6.24 5.91 10.16
N VAL A 147 5.66 5.02 9.35
CA VAL A 147 4.22 4.70 9.35
C VAL A 147 3.94 3.26 9.78
N GLY A 148 4.91 2.62 10.46
CA GLY A 148 4.71 1.34 11.16
C GLY A 148 4.98 0.09 10.35
N PHE A 149 5.63 0.18 9.18
CA PHE A 149 6.12 -1.00 8.47
C PHE A 149 7.48 -1.45 8.97
N GLU A 150 7.66 -2.76 9.01
CA GLU A 150 8.92 -3.42 9.29
C GLU A 150 9.59 -3.88 7.99
N PHE A 151 10.92 -3.93 8.00
CA PHE A 151 11.69 -4.43 6.87
C PHE A 151 11.77 -5.95 6.95
N ILE A 152 11.40 -6.62 5.85
CA ILE A 152 11.43 -8.08 5.77
C ILE A 152 12.70 -8.55 5.08
N GLY A 153 13.00 -8.00 3.91
CA GLY A 153 14.17 -8.41 3.15
C GLY A 153 14.08 -8.02 1.69
N LYS A 154 15.05 -8.49 0.91
CA LYS A 154 15.02 -8.37 -0.55
C LYS A 154 13.87 -9.22 -1.08
N SER A 155 13.05 -8.66 -1.96
CA SER A 155 11.93 -9.38 -2.59
C SER A 155 12.41 -10.19 -3.80
N ASP A 156 11.72 -11.30 -4.06
CA ASP A 156 11.84 -12.07 -5.30
C ASP A 156 11.12 -11.40 -6.46
N VAL A 157 10.18 -10.48 -6.17
CA VAL A 157 9.51 -9.67 -7.19
C VAL A 157 10.42 -8.53 -7.60
N GLN A 158 10.66 -8.42 -8.91
CA GLN A 158 11.45 -7.35 -9.50
C GLN A 158 10.60 -6.54 -10.49
N HIS A 159 10.75 -5.22 -10.41
CA HIS A 159 10.26 -4.26 -11.39
C HIS A 159 11.44 -3.35 -11.77
N GLY A 160 11.73 -3.19 -13.05
CA GLY A 160 12.88 -2.42 -13.50
C GLY A 160 14.24 -3.05 -13.15
N LEU A 161 15.27 -2.21 -13.05
CA LEU A 161 16.67 -2.64 -12.92
C LEU A 161 17.17 -2.75 -11.48
N LEU A 162 16.52 -2.05 -10.54
CA LEU A 162 16.95 -1.97 -9.15
C LEU A 162 16.24 -3.02 -8.29
N PRO A 163 16.91 -3.54 -7.23
CA PRO A 163 16.29 -4.49 -6.33
C PRO A 163 15.19 -3.81 -5.52
N TRP A 164 14.08 -4.53 -5.36
CA TRP A 164 12.99 -4.14 -4.47
C TRP A 164 13.07 -4.89 -3.14
N TYR A 165 12.61 -4.22 -2.09
CA TYR A 165 12.59 -4.76 -0.75
C TYR A 165 11.17 -4.84 -0.22
N GLU A 166 10.83 -6.00 0.34
CA GLU A 166 9.54 -6.22 0.97
C GLU A 166 9.50 -5.58 2.35
N MET A 167 8.38 -4.91 2.63
CA MET A 167 8.04 -4.39 3.94
C MET A 167 6.66 -4.88 4.35
N CYS A 168 6.49 -5.15 5.64
CA CYS A 168 5.25 -5.65 6.20
C CYS A 168 4.80 -4.78 7.37
N LYS A 169 3.51 -4.48 7.44
CA LYS A 169 2.86 -4.04 8.67
C LYS A 169 1.85 -5.10 9.09
N VAL A 170 2.08 -5.70 10.25
CA VAL A 170 1.12 -6.62 10.84
C VAL A 170 -0.09 -5.83 11.38
N LEU A 171 -1.28 -6.34 11.10
CA LEU A 171 -2.56 -5.85 11.62
C LEU A 171 -3.16 -6.80 12.65
N ASP A 172 -2.90 -8.10 12.51
CA ASP A 172 -3.34 -9.15 13.43
C ASP A 172 -2.30 -9.40 14.54
N PRO A 173 -2.62 -9.09 15.81
CA PRO A 173 -1.69 -9.29 16.93
C PRO A 173 -1.18 -10.73 17.07
N GLU A 174 -1.96 -11.75 16.68
CA GLU A 174 -1.54 -13.15 16.77
C GLU A 174 -0.41 -13.47 15.78
N LEU A 175 -0.47 -12.87 14.58
CA LEU A 175 0.57 -13.03 13.57
C LEU A 175 1.88 -12.34 14.00
N ASP A 176 1.80 -11.21 14.70
CA ASP A 176 2.97 -10.50 15.22
C ASP A 176 3.73 -11.34 16.26
N VAL A 177 3.01 -11.93 17.22
CA VAL A 177 3.60 -12.83 18.23
C VAL A 177 4.27 -14.05 17.57
N MET A 178 3.62 -14.65 16.56
CA MET A 178 4.19 -15.79 15.84
C MET A 178 5.49 -15.41 15.12
N ASN A 179 5.51 -14.28 14.41
CA ASN A 179 6.70 -13.81 13.69
C ASN A 179 7.88 -13.53 14.62
N ARG A 180 7.64 -12.90 15.77
CA ARG A 180 8.69 -12.64 16.78
C ARG A 180 9.26 -13.94 17.36
N THR A 181 8.39 -14.90 17.68
CA THR A 181 8.80 -16.20 18.24
C THR A 181 9.65 -17.01 17.24
N VAL A 182 9.32 -16.98 15.95
CA VAL A 182 10.10 -17.66 14.90
C VAL A 182 11.46 -17.00 14.70
N ASN A 183 11.53 -15.67 14.70
CA ASN A 183 12.79 -14.93 14.56
C ASN A 183 13.75 -15.21 15.73
N GLU A 184 13.27 -15.25 16.98
CA GLU A 184 14.09 -15.60 18.15
C GLU A 184 14.66 -17.02 18.08
N LYS A 185 13.86 -17.99 17.62
CA LYS A 185 14.31 -19.38 17.41
C LYS A 185 15.33 -19.50 16.27
N THR A 186 15.16 -18.74 15.20
CA THR A 186 16.08 -18.77 14.05
C THR A 186 17.42 -18.13 14.38
N LEU A 187 17.42 -17.01 15.11
CA LEU A 187 18.64 -16.35 15.60
C LEU A 187 19.42 -17.23 16.58
N SER A 188 18.74 -17.94 17.49
CA SER A 188 19.38 -18.86 18.45
C SER A 188 19.95 -20.15 17.80
N LEU A 189 19.46 -20.54 16.62
CA LEU A 189 19.99 -21.68 15.85
C LEU A 189 21.16 -21.29 14.92
N SER A 190 21.24 -20.04 14.47
CA SER A 190 22.35 -19.55 13.62
C SER A 190 23.63 -19.17 14.38
N GLY A 191 23.58 -19.15 15.72
CA GLY A 191 24.68 -18.78 16.60
C GLY A 191 25.50 -19.95 17.16
N LYS A 192 25.47 -21.13 16.51
CA LYS A 192 26.28 -22.31 16.87
C LYS A 192 27.14 -22.78 15.72
#